data_AF-A0A3D3RP59-F1
#
_entry.id   AF-A0A3D3RP59-F1
#
_cell.length_a   1.000
_cell.length_b   1.000
_cell.length_c   1.000
_cell.angle_alpha   90.00
_cell.angle_beta   90.00
_cell.angle_gamma   90.00
#
_symmetry.space_group_name_H-M   'P 1'
#
loop_
_entity.id
_entity.type
_entity.pdbx_description
1 polymer ?
#
loop_
_entity_poly.entity_id
_entity_poly.type
_entity_poly.pdbx_seq_one_letter_code
_entity_poly.pdbx_strand_id
1 'polypeptide(L)'
;EGNRNIQTALSALRIAESSAGQIFDRLNEIYKRTVRAANDINDPNARTSLQREINNFVDAIQKIGTDTEYNGIKLLDGTFAQRYIHYGARAEQTVEVNIGDVRAQSLGAHIVEGTGRVTSATGNLPNTGKYILENGEYLRVAGQDVLYNNSTNNYLVDAATAARNINTNAILQQMGIEALAKNRSVANTFTSVYTGDATSVDLKFYVGQQNITTPNFTITVTQNTTLADLVNMINSKASAYSVPITARAENGRLILETSNGETIAIEATANGGTNTTINFDQLLEGASPVDTNGSAYAIKIGTLKIFGVDSFQVLENGIDIVDTNTSVFKNLYAIDVSTNQGAETGMIIVKKALQRVDTIRAQIGAVMNNLPSIFDSQKVAQDNTKEAENVIRNTDYAEEMANFTKLQIKMQSSIAMLAQANQLPQLVLQLLR
;
A
#
# COMPACT_ATOMS: atom_id res chain seq x y z
N GLU A 1 35.77 15.84 -12.88
CA GLU A 1 35.04 14.56 -12.75
C GLU A 1 33.97 14.54 -11.68
N GLY A 2 34.24 14.66 -10.37
CA GLY A 2 33.20 14.58 -9.33
C GLY A 2 31.98 15.51 -9.56
N ASN A 3 32.23 16.79 -9.82
CA ASN A 3 31.18 17.76 -10.18
C ASN A 3 30.40 17.40 -11.46
N ARG A 4 31.04 16.75 -12.43
CA ARG A 4 30.39 16.28 -13.67
C ARG A 4 29.47 15.09 -13.38
N ASN A 5 29.91 14.15 -12.53
CA ASN A 5 29.09 13.03 -12.08
C ASN A 5 27.82 13.51 -11.36
N ILE A 6 27.94 14.54 -10.51
CA ILE A 6 26.78 15.15 -9.84
C ILE A 6 25.81 15.73 -10.88
N GLN A 7 26.29 16.46 -11.88
CA GLN A 7 25.44 17.03 -12.94
C GLN A 7 24.73 15.95 -13.75
N THR A 8 25.45 14.89 -14.15
CA THR A 8 24.88 13.73 -14.85
C THR A 8 23.78 13.07 -14.02
N ALA A 9 24.04 12.87 -12.72
CA ALA A 9 23.06 12.32 -11.81
C ALA A 9 21.84 13.23 -11.65
N LEU A 10 22.03 14.54 -11.51
CA LEU A 10 20.93 15.50 -11.41
C LEU A 10 20.05 15.48 -12.67
N SER A 11 20.65 15.35 -13.86
CA SER A 11 19.90 15.18 -15.11
C SER A 11 19.07 13.90 -15.11
N ALA A 12 19.66 12.76 -14.73
CA ALA A 12 18.93 11.50 -14.64
C ALA A 12 17.78 11.57 -13.62
N LEU A 13 18.04 12.14 -12.44
CA LEU A 13 17.04 12.26 -11.38
C LEU A 13 15.88 13.20 -11.75
N ARG A 14 16.15 14.29 -12.48
CA ARG A 14 15.08 15.16 -13.00
C ARG A 14 14.18 14.45 -14.00
N ILE A 15 14.76 13.61 -14.87
CA ILE A 15 13.97 12.79 -15.81
C ILE A 15 13.12 11.77 -15.06
N ALA A 16 13.70 11.13 -14.04
CA ALA A 16 12.99 10.18 -13.18
C ALA A 16 11.85 10.86 -12.41
N GLU A 17 12.09 12.01 -11.77
CA GLU A 17 11.07 12.74 -11.02
C GLU A 17 9.92 13.20 -11.93
N SER A 18 10.23 13.76 -13.09
CA SER A 18 9.23 14.20 -14.05
C SER A 18 8.37 13.03 -14.55
N SER A 19 9.00 11.89 -14.84
CA SER A 19 8.30 10.69 -15.30
C SER A 19 7.47 10.06 -14.17
N ALA A 20 7.97 10.03 -12.94
CA ALA A 20 7.23 9.59 -11.76
C ALA A 20 6.04 10.51 -11.46
N GLY A 21 6.17 11.81 -11.69
CA GLY A 21 5.07 12.77 -11.64
C GLY A 21 3.96 12.44 -12.64
N GLN A 22 4.32 12.09 -13.88
CA GLN A 22 3.33 11.65 -14.88
C GLN A 22 2.63 10.35 -14.48
N ILE A 23 3.35 9.40 -13.86
CA ILE A 23 2.74 8.18 -13.30
C ILE A 23 1.76 8.53 -12.19
N PHE A 24 2.13 9.43 -11.28
CA PHE A 24 1.27 9.90 -10.20
C PHE A 24 -0.03 10.54 -10.73
N ASP A 25 0.06 11.39 -11.74
CA ASP A 25 -1.11 12.01 -12.37
C ASP A 25 -2.03 10.96 -13.02
N ARG A 26 -1.45 9.96 -13.70
CA ARG A 26 -2.23 8.85 -14.28
C ARG A 26 -2.89 7.97 -13.22
N LEU A 27 -2.23 7.72 -12.10
CA LEU A 27 -2.83 7.01 -10.96
C LEU A 27 -4.01 7.80 -10.37
N ASN A 28 -3.90 9.12 -10.25
CA ASN A 28 -5.04 9.97 -9.84
C ASN A 28 -6.20 9.89 -10.84
N GLU A 29 -5.90 9.83 -12.13
CA GLU A 29 -6.90 9.62 -13.17
C GLU A 29 -7.58 8.24 -13.04
N ILE A 30 -6.82 7.17 -12.75
CA ILE A 30 -7.40 5.85 -12.44
C ILE A 30 -8.30 5.94 -11.21
N TYR A 31 -7.84 6.58 -10.13
CA TYR A 31 -8.61 6.76 -8.89
C TYR A 31 -9.95 7.46 -9.14
N LYS A 32 -9.97 8.52 -9.94
CA LYS A 32 -11.21 9.21 -10.32
C LYS A 32 -12.18 8.28 -11.06
N ARG A 33 -11.66 7.38 -11.89
CA ARG A 33 -12.48 6.42 -12.66
C ARG A 33 -13.00 5.28 -11.80
N THR A 34 -12.20 4.78 -10.85
CA THR A 34 -12.66 3.80 -9.87
C THR A 34 -13.76 4.39 -8.99
N VAL A 35 -13.61 5.63 -8.53
CA VAL A 35 -14.67 6.34 -7.78
C VAL A 35 -15.93 6.52 -8.62
N ARG A 36 -15.79 6.91 -9.89
CA ARG A 36 -16.94 7.00 -10.80
C ARG A 36 -17.63 5.65 -10.97
N ALA A 37 -16.88 4.57 -11.18
CA ALA A 37 -17.40 3.22 -11.37
C ALA A 37 -18.09 2.67 -10.11
N ALA A 38 -17.63 3.07 -8.92
CA ALA A 38 -18.23 2.72 -7.63
C ALA A 38 -19.62 3.34 -7.41
N ASN A 39 -20.05 4.31 -8.22
CA ASN A 39 -21.43 4.77 -8.17
C ASN A 39 -22.38 3.70 -8.70
N ASP A 40 -23.46 3.44 -7.95
CA ASP A 40 -24.46 2.41 -8.28
C ASP A 40 -25.47 2.80 -9.37
N ILE A 41 -25.49 4.07 -9.78
CA ILE A 41 -26.37 4.57 -10.84
C ILE A 41 -25.81 4.25 -12.24
N ASN A 42 -24.57 3.73 -12.34
CA ASN A 42 -23.98 3.38 -13.62
C ASN A 42 -24.52 2.05 -14.17
N ASP A 43 -24.91 2.08 -15.44
CA ASP A 43 -25.17 0.87 -16.25
C ASP A 43 -23.86 0.02 -16.36
N PRO A 44 -23.95 -1.33 -16.30
CA PRO A 44 -22.85 -2.24 -16.64
C PRO A 44 -22.02 -1.86 -17.88
N ASN A 45 -22.64 -1.32 -18.93
CA ASN A 45 -21.95 -0.87 -20.15
C ASN A 45 -21.04 0.35 -19.89
N ALA A 46 -21.47 1.26 -19.02
CA ALA A 46 -20.67 2.40 -18.60
C ALA A 46 -19.46 1.95 -17.76
N ARG A 47 -19.65 0.99 -16.84
CA ARG A 47 -18.55 0.40 -16.04
C ARG A 47 -17.52 -0.29 -16.93
N THR A 48 -17.95 -1.02 -17.95
CA THR A 48 -17.04 -1.64 -18.93
C THR A 48 -16.22 -0.60 -19.69
N SER A 49 -16.81 0.57 -19.99
CA SER A 49 -16.09 1.66 -20.65
C SER A 49 -15.06 2.31 -19.73
N LEU A 50 -15.40 2.51 -18.45
CA LEU A 50 -14.45 2.97 -17.43
C LEU A 50 -13.31 1.97 -17.22
N GLN A 51 -13.57 0.66 -17.23
CA GLN A 51 -12.53 -0.36 -17.16
C GLN A 51 -11.55 -0.25 -18.34
N ARG A 52 -12.04 -0.03 -19.56
CA ARG A 52 -11.18 0.19 -20.73
C ARG A 52 -10.29 1.42 -20.57
N GLU A 53 -10.84 2.52 -20.04
CA GLU A 53 -10.02 3.69 -19.72
C GLU A 53 -8.96 3.39 -18.67
N ILE A 54 -9.31 2.68 -17.59
CA ILE A 54 -8.38 2.27 -16.54
C ILE A 54 -7.24 1.44 -17.15
N ASN A 55 -7.54 0.43 -17.95
CA ASN A 55 -6.54 -0.40 -18.60
C ASN A 55 -5.57 0.43 -19.47
N ASN A 56 -6.08 1.41 -20.22
CA ASN A 56 -5.24 2.31 -21.02
C ASN A 56 -4.29 3.14 -20.14
N PHE A 57 -4.73 3.61 -18.97
CA PHE A 57 -3.85 4.31 -18.03
C PHE A 57 -2.81 3.38 -17.40
N VAL A 58 -3.21 2.16 -17.04
CA VAL A 58 -2.31 1.14 -16.49
C VAL A 58 -1.21 0.79 -17.50
N ASP A 59 -1.55 0.60 -18.78
CA ASP A 59 -0.58 0.34 -19.84
C ASP A 59 0.34 1.54 -20.08
N ALA A 60 -0.19 2.76 -20.00
CA ALA A 60 0.64 3.95 -20.11
C ALA A 60 1.62 4.08 -18.93
N ILE A 61 1.20 3.73 -17.70
CA ILE A 61 2.08 3.68 -16.53
C ILE A 61 3.17 2.63 -16.74
N GLN A 62 2.80 1.43 -17.19
CA GLN A 62 3.76 0.38 -17.52
C GLN A 62 4.81 0.87 -18.51
N LYS A 63 4.36 1.53 -19.59
CA LYS A 63 5.24 2.06 -20.63
C LYS A 63 6.18 3.16 -20.12
N ILE A 64 5.69 4.11 -19.32
CA ILE A 64 6.55 5.14 -18.72
C ILE A 64 7.61 4.48 -17.82
N GLY A 65 7.20 3.51 -16.99
CA GLY A 65 8.13 2.79 -16.12
C GLY A 65 9.22 2.02 -16.88
N THR A 66 8.90 1.44 -18.04
CA THR A 66 9.87 0.68 -18.86
C THR A 66 10.73 1.54 -19.77
N ASP A 67 10.18 2.61 -20.32
CA ASP A 67 10.81 3.38 -21.39
C ASP A 67 11.67 4.52 -20.84
N THR A 68 11.40 5.00 -19.62
CA THR A 68 12.17 6.10 -19.01
C THR A 68 13.61 5.65 -18.71
N GLU A 69 14.55 6.25 -19.44
CA GLU A 69 15.96 5.95 -19.35
C GLU A 69 16.84 7.20 -19.48
N TYR A 70 18.07 7.08 -18.99
CA TYR A 70 19.12 8.05 -19.23
C TYR A 70 20.38 7.32 -19.67
N ASN A 71 20.87 7.63 -20.88
CA ASN A 71 22.05 6.99 -21.46
C ASN A 71 21.96 5.44 -21.48
N GLY A 72 20.79 4.91 -21.83
CA GLY A 72 20.51 3.47 -21.86
C GLY A 72 20.29 2.81 -20.49
N ILE A 73 20.41 3.56 -19.39
CA ILE A 73 20.14 3.07 -18.04
C ILE A 73 18.67 3.34 -17.71
N LYS A 74 17.91 2.27 -17.44
CA LYS A 74 16.53 2.38 -16.97
C LYS A 74 16.49 2.99 -15.58
N LEU A 75 15.58 3.92 -15.37
CA LEU A 75 15.51 4.70 -14.13
C LEU A 75 14.37 4.24 -13.21
N LEU A 76 13.29 3.70 -13.78
CA LEU A 76 12.00 3.52 -13.10
C LEU A 76 11.52 2.06 -13.01
N ASP A 77 12.32 1.10 -13.49
CA ASP A 77 11.98 -0.33 -13.54
C ASP A 77 12.47 -1.12 -12.32
N GLY A 78 13.03 -0.43 -11.32
CA GLY A 78 13.62 -0.99 -10.11
C GLY A 78 15.10 -1.40 -10.23
N THR A 79 15.67 -1.44 -11.44
CA THR A 79 17.11 -1.77 -11.63
C THR A 79 18.05 -0.63 -11.23
N PHE A 80 17.49 0.56 -11.01
CA PHE A 80 18.16 1.74 -10.49
C PHE A 80 18.15 1.81 -8.95
N ALA A 81 17.83 0.70 -8.27
CA ALA A 81 18.02 0.58 -6.84
C ALA A 81 19.52 0.54 -6.49
N GLN A 82 19.89 1.17 -5.36
CA GLN A 82 21.23 1.11 -4.75
C GLN A 82 22.37 1.53 -5.70
N ARG A 83 22.15 2.60 -6.49
CA ARG A 83 23.17 3.15 -7.39
C ARG A 83 23.99 4.21 -6.68
N TYR A 84 25.30 4.19 -6.87
CA TYR A 84 26.21 5.16 -6.26
C TYR A 84 26.63 6.24 -7.24
N ILE A 85 26.55 7.50 -6.78
CA ILE A 85 27.10 8.67 -7.46
C ILE A 85 28.37 9.06 -6.74
N HIS A 86 29.52 8.86 -7.38
CA HIS A 86 30.80 9.30 -6.82
C HIS A 86 31.01 10.79 -7.08
N TYR A 87 31.09 11.58 -6.02
CA TYR A 87 31.21 13.03 -6.10
C TYR A 87 32.57 13.57 -5.68
N GLY A 88 33.35 12.78 -4.93
CA GLY A 88 34.65 13.20 -4.42
C GLY A 88 35.84 12.59 -5.14
N ALA A 89 37.03 12.80 -4.58
CA ALA A 89 38.30 12.27 -5.10
C ALA A 89 38.73 10.94 -4.44
N ARG A 90 38.10 10.58 -3.31
CA ARG A 90 38.38 9.33 -2.57
C ARG A 90 37.23 8.34 -2.73
N ALA A 91 37.55 7.05 -2.73
CA ALA A 91 36.62 5.96 -3.03
C ALA A 91 35.31 5.94 -2.22
N GLU A 92 35.30 6.47 -1.00
CA GLU A 92 34.13 6.46 -0.11
C GLU A 92 33.20 7.68 -0.28
N GLN A 93 33.55 8.64 -1.14
CA GLN A 93 32.78 9.87 -1.33
C GLN A 93 31.66 9.66 -2.35
N THR A 94 30.64 8.92 -1.94
CA THR A 94 29.49 8.54 -2.76
C THR A 94 28.15 8.93 -2.15
N VAL A 95 27.18 9.27 -2.99
CA VAL A 95 25.76 9.37 -2.63
C VAL A 95 25.04 8.15 -3.18
N GLU A 96 24.34 7.42 -2.33
CA GLU A 96 23.45 6.34 -2.77
C GLU A 96 22.12 6.93 -3.25
N VAL A 97 21.65 6.41 -4.38
CA VAL A 97 20.35 6.70 -4.96
C VAL A 97 19.59 5.41 -5.09
N ASN A 98 18.40 5.38 -4.50
CA ASN A 98 17.49 4.26 -4.60
C ASN A 98 16.20 4.72 -5.27
N ILE A 99 15.95 4.22 -6.47
CA ILE A 99 14.68 4.41 -7.17
C ILE A 99 14.00 3.04 -7.29
N GLY A 100 12.86 2.92 -6.62
CA GLY A 100 12.05 1.71 -6.67
C GLY A 100 11.36 1.51 -8.01
N ASP A 101 10.86 0.29 -8.23
CA ASP A 101 10.06 -0.04 -9.41
C ASP A 101 8.69 0.66 -9.36
N VAL A 102 8.37 1.42 -10.40
CA VAL A 102 7.07 2.12 -10.57
C VAL A 102 6.28 1.60 -11.77
N ARG A 103 6.64 0.44 -12.31
CA ARG A 103 5.86 -0.23 -13.35
C ARG A 103 4.50 -0.68 -12.81
N ALA A 104 3.50 -0.76 -13.68
CA ALA A 104 2.14 -1.15 -13.30
C ALA A 104 2.06 -2.54 -12.65
N GLN A 105 2.98 -3.44 -13.00
CA GLN A 105 3.08 -4.77 -12.40
C GLN A 105 3.64 -4.79 -10.97
N SER A 106 4.34 -3.72 -10.56
CA SER A 106 5.02 -3.59 -9.26
C SER A 106 4.38 -2.53 -8.37
N LEU A 107 3.50 -1.71 -8.95
CA LEU A 107 2.60 -0.83 -8.22
C LEU A 107 1.29 -1.56 -7.92
N GLY A 108 0.77 -1.35 -6.71
CA GLY A 108 -0.45 -2.01 -6.26
C GLY A 108 -0.57 -2.00 -4.75
N ALA A 109 -1.25 -3.02 -4.21
CA ALA A 109 -1.41 -3.20 -2.78
C ALA A 109 -1.10 -4.64 -2.37
N HIS A 110 -0.56 -4.78 -1.17
CA HIS A 110 -0.55 -6.04 -0.46
C HIS A 110 -1.91 -6.25 0.21
N ILE A 111 -2.57 -7.37 -0.05
CA ILE A 111 -3.93 -7.63 0.43
C ILE A 111 -3.97 -8.93 1.23
N VAL A 112 -4.63 -8.91 2.38
CA VAL A 112 -5.15 -10.10 3.06
C VAL A 112 -6.66 -10.05 2.97
N GLU A 113 -7.28 -11.12 2.48
CA GLU A 113 -8.73 -11.22 2.31
C GLU A 113 -9.29 -12.32 3.22
N GLY A 114 -10.48 -12.07 3.75
CA GLY A 114 -11.38 -13.04 4.34
C GLY A 114 -12.67 -13.07 3.54
N THR A 115 -12.99 -14.21 2.94
CA THR A 115 -14.13 -14.39 2.04
C THR A 115 -15.50 -14.46 2.73
N GLY A 116 -15.58 -14.13 4.02
CA GLY A 116 -16.82 -14.07 4.78
C GLY A 116 -17.35 -15.46 5.11
N ARG A 117 -16.69 -16.11 6.09
CA ARG A 117 -16.96 -17.51 6.46
C ARG A 117 -18.39 -17.69 6.96
N VAL A 118 -18.99 -18.81 6.55
CA VAL A 118 -20.37 -19.17 6.90
C VAL A 118 -20.38 -20.53 7.57
N THR A 119 -21.24 -20.69 8.58
CA THR A 119 -21.55 -21.98 9.19
C THR A 119 -23.04 -22.04 9.53
N SER A 120 -23.62 -23.23 9.47
CA SER A 120 -24.93 -23.52 10.06
C SER A 120 -24.90 -24.88 10.76
N ALA A 121 -25.53 -24.99 11.93
CA ALA A 121 -25.61 -26.24 12.68
C ALA A 121 -26.79 -26.26 13.66
N THR A 122 -27.02 -27.42 14.27
CA THR A 122 -28.05 -27.64 15.29
C THR A 122 -27.62 -27.10 16.66
N GLY A 123 -28.58 -26.63 17.45
CA GLY A 123 -28.38 -26.10 18.80
C GLY A 123 -28.48 -24.57 18.87
N ASN A 124 -28.28 -24.02 20.07
CA ASN A 124 -28.10 -22.59 20.27
C ASN A 124 -26.78 -22.12 19.64
N LEU A 125 -26.58 -20.80 19.54
CA LEU A 125 -25.27 -20.29 19.14
C LEU A 125 -24.17 -20.89 20.04
N PRO A 126 -23.08 -21.40 19.44
CA PRO A 126 -22.04 -22.07 20.19
C PRO A 126 -21.35 -21.05 21.09
N ASN A 127 -21.05 -21.44 22.33
CA ASN A 127 -20.31 -20.57 23.24
C ASN A 127 -18.79 -20.64 23.00
N THR A 128 -18.35 -21.52 22.10
CA THR A 128 -16.93 -21.73 21.78
C THR A 128 -16.73 -22.01 20.29
N GLY A 129 -15.56 -21.68 19.77
CA GLY A 129 -15.11 -22.05 18.43
C GLY A 129 -14.90 -20.88 17.48
N LYS A 130 -14.50 -21.20 16.26
CA LYS A 130 -13.87 -20.28 15.28
C LYS A 130 -14.61 -18.99 14.92
N TYR A 131 -15.92 -18.94 15.14
CA TYR A 131 -16.79 -17.80 14.82
C TYR A 131 -17.08 -16.91 16.03
N ILE A 132 -16.57 -17.33 17.20
CA ILE A 132 -16.70 -16.70 18.49
C ILE A 132 -15.32 -16.20 18.90
N LEU A 133 -15.28 -15.01 19.49
CA LEU A 133 -14.11 -14.41 20.09
C LEU A 133 -14.16 -14.67 21.61
N GLU A 134 -13.45 -15.70 22.04
CA GLU A 134 -13.32 -16.12 23.43
C GLU A 134 -12.24 -15.31 24.18
N ASN A 135 -12.18 -15.47 25.50
CA ASN A 135 -11.17 -14.82 26.32
C ASN A 135 -9.75 -15.26 25.93
N GLY A 136 -8.88 -14.31 25.61
CA GLY A 136 -7.49 -14.56 25.19
C GLY A 136 -7.32 -14.82 23.68
N GLU A 137 -8.41 -14.86 22.92
CA GLU A 137 -8.36 -14.95 21.46
C GLU A 137 -8.15 -13.57 20.83
N TYR A 138 -7.48 -13.56 19.67
CA TYR A 138 -7.12 -12.33 18.99
C TYR A 138 -7.02 -12.47 17.47
N LEU A 139 -7.21 -11.33 16.82
CA LEU A 139 -6.74 -11.03 15.48
C LEU A 139 -5.62 -10.00 15.61
N ARG A 140 -4.43 -10.31 15.12
CA ARG A 140 -3.29 -9.39 15.05
C ARG A 140 -2.94 -9.08 13.61
N VAL A 141 -2.69 -7.80 13.32
CA VAL A 141 -2.22 -7.33 12.01
C VAL A 141 -0.89 -6.63 12.22
N ALA A 142 0.16 -7.05 11.52
CA ALA A 142 1.51 -6.49 11.67
C ALA A 142 1.99 -6.39 13.14
N GLY A 143 1.60 -7.35 13.97
CA GLY A 143 1.94 -7.40 15.40
C GLY A 143 1.04 -6.57 16.34
N GLN A 144 0.02 -5.87 15.82
CA GLN A 144 -0.94 -5.10 16.61
C GLN A 144 -2.26 -5.86 16.78
N ASP A 145 -2.78 -5.91 18.01
CA ASP A 145 -4.11 -6.48 18.29
C ASP A 145 -5.21 -5.59 17.70
N VAL A 146 -6.01 -6.15 16.78
CA VAL A 146 -7.13 -5.45 16.12
C VAL A 146 -8.49 -6.02 16.53
N LEU A 147 -8.53 -7.29 16.91
CA LEU A 147 -9.59 -7.86 17.72
C LEU A 147 -8.92 -8.56 18.88
N TYR A 148 -9.43 -8.34 20.09
CA TYR A 148 -8.97 -9.02 21.28
C TYR A 148 -10.10 -9.03 22.29
N ASN A 149 -10.31 -10.16 22.95
CA ASN A 149 -11.25 -10.26 24.06
C ASN A 149 -10.50 -10.58 25.35
N ASN A 150 -10.68 -9.72 26.35
CA ASN A 150 -10.16 -9.88 27.71
C ASN A 150 -11.30 -9.94 28.74
N SER A 151 -12.52 -10.22 28.28
CA SER A 151 -13.72 -10.31 29.09
C SER A 151 -14.07 -11.77 29.34
N THR A 152 -14.87 -12.03 30.38
CA THR A 152 -15.50 -13.33 30.61
C THR A 152 -16.66 -13.61 29.65
N ASN A 153 -17.17 -12.58 28.97
CA ASN A 153 -18.23 -12.73 27.97
C ASN A 153 -17.63 -13.07 26.60
N ASN A 154 -18.32 -13.93 25.86
CA ASN A 154 -17.93 -14.32 24.51
C ASN A 154 -18.72 -13.51 23.48
N TYR A 155 -18.01 -13.04 22.45
CA TYR A 155 -18.58 -12.17 21.41
C TYR A 155 -18.50 -12.84 20.05
N LEU A 156 -19.36 -12.46 19.11
CA LEU A 156 -19.18 -12.85 17.72
C LEU A 156 -17.93 -12.22 17.12
N VAL A 157 -17.18 -12.98 16.32
CA VAL A 157 -16.10 -12.43 15.50
C VAL A 157 -16.71 -11.49 14.48
N ASP A 158 -16.24 -10.25 14.45
CA ASP A 158 -16.84 -9.19 13.64
C ASP A 158 -15.83 -8.50 12.71
N ALA A 159 -16.08 -8.61 11.41
CA ALA A 159 -15.25 -7.98 10.38
C ALA A 159 -15.31 -6.45 10.44
N ALA A 160 -16.48 -5.86 10.72
CA ALA A 160 -16.62 -4.42 10.83
C ALA A 160 -15.79 -3.84 11.97
N THR A 161 -15.82 -4.48 13.14
CA THR A 161 -15.01 -4.03 14.28
C THR A 161 -13.52 -4.25 14.04
N ALA A 162 -13.11 -5.35 13.41
CA ALA A 162 -11.73 -5.54 12.98
C ALA A 162 -11.27 -4.42 12.04
N ALA A 163 -12.06 -4.11 10.99
CA ALA A 163 -11.72 -3.06 10.03
C ALA A 163 -11.66 -1.68 10.70
N ARG A 164 -12.60 -1.37 11.60
CA ARG A 164 -12.60 -0.12 12.36
C ARG A 164 -11.34 0.01 13.21
N ASN A 165 -10.97 -1.03 13.95
CA ASN A 165 -9.79 -1.01 14.81
C ASN A 165 -8.48 -0.92 14.02
N ILE A 166 -8.41 -1.54 12.84
CA ILE A 166 -7.27 -1.35 11.92
C ILE A 166 -7.19 0.11 11.48
N ASN A 167 -8.32 0.68 11.06
CA ASN A 167 -8.38 2.03 10.53
C ASN A 167 -8.22 3.12 11.60
N THR A 168 -8.40 2.83 12.88
CA THR A 168 -8.19 3.79 13.97
C THR A 168 -6.81 3.65 14.64
N ASN A 169 -6.09 2.55 14.42
CA ASN A 169 -4.78 2.31 15.01
C ASN A 169 -3.70 3.17 14.33
N ALA A 170 -3.09 4.09 15.09
CA ALA A 170 -2.09 5.03 14.58
C ALA A 170 -0.83 4.33 14.02
N ILE A 171 -0.41 3.19 14.59
CA ILE A 171 0.77 2.45 14.13
C ILE A 171 0.48 1.82 12.76
N LEU A 172 -0.68 1.19 12.61
CA LEU A 172 -1.09 0.59 11.33
C LEU A 172 -1.27 1.64 10.24
N GLN A 173 -1.84 2.81 10.57
CA GLN A 173 -1.94 3.93 9.64
C GLN A 173 -0.57 4.45 9.18
N GLN A 174 0.40 4.56 10.09
CA GLN A 174 1.78 4.97 9.74
C GLN A 174 2.47 3.95 8.83
N MET A 175 2.15 2.66 8.98
CA MET A 175 2.61 1.60 8.08
C MET A 175 1.83 1.58 6.75
N GLY A 176 0.87 2.49 6.55
CA GLY A 176 0.04 2.54 5.36
C GLY A 176 -0.96 1.38 5.26
N ILE A 177 -1.32 0.75 6.38
CA ILE A 177 -2.31 -0.33 6.43
C ILE A 177 -3.71 0.26 6.64
N GLU A 178 -4.68 -0.15 5.82
CA GLU A 178 -6.10 0.18 5.98
C GLU A 178 -6.97 -1.04 5.70
N ALA A 179 -8.19 -1.08 6.21
CA ALA A 179 -9.10 -2.22 6.04
C ALA A 179 -10.50 -1.79 5.60
N LEU A 180 -11.17 -2.69 4.89
CA LEU A 180 -12.56 -2.56 4.46
C LEU A 180 -13.31 -3.83 4.87
N ALA A 181 -14.46 -3.66 5.51
CA ALA A 181 -15.37 -4.76 5.80
C ALA A 181 -16.67 -4.57 5.02
N LYS A 182 -17.22 -5.68 4.52
CA LYS A 182 -18.53 -5.71 3.85
C LYS A 182 -19.23 -7.03 4.11
N ASN A 183 -20.52 -6.98 4.40
CA ASN A 183 -21.35 -8.16 4.56
C ASN A 183 -22.64 -7.94 3.79
N ARG A 184 -22.68 -8.57 2.62
CA ARG A 184 -23.86 -8.65 1.76
C ARG A 184 -24.14 -10.13 1.57
N SER A 185 -25.32 -10.55 1.99
CA SER A 185 -25.77 -11.93 1.94
C SER A 185 -26.93 -12.02 0.96
N VAL A 186 -26.70 -12.69 -0.17
CA VAL A 186 -27.75 -13.00 -1.16
C VAL A 186 -28.18 -14.44 -0.99
N ALA A 187 -29.35 -14.66 -0.39
CA ALA A 187 -29.86 -16.00 -0.15
C ALA A 187 -30.37 -16.70 -1.42
N ASN A 188 -30.68 -17.99 -1.30
CA ASN A 188 -31.35 -18.75 -2.35
C ASN A 188 -32.79 -18.24 -2.62
N THR A 189 -33.40 -18.75 -3.69
CA THR A 189 -34.80 -18.47 -4.01
C THR A 189 -35.68 -18.83 -2.82
N PHE A 190 -36.44 -17.85 -2.33
CA PHE A 190 -37.25 -18.01 -1.13
C PHE A 190 -38.44 -18.93 -1.43
N THR A 191 -38.59 -19.98 -0.61
CA THR A 191 -39.79 -20.82 -0.62
C THR A 191 -40.49 -20.75 0.74
N SER A 192 -39.74 -20.97 1.82
CA SER A 192 -40.25 -20.97 3.19
C SER A 192 -39.07 -20.93 4.16
N VAL A 193 -39.20 -20.15 5.23
CA VAL A 193 -38.14 -20.03 6.26
C VAL A 193 -37.86 -21.37 6.96
N TYR A 194 -38.89 -22.21 7.12
CA TYR A 194 -38.76 -23.55 7.66
C TYR A 194 -39.77 -24.49 7.02
N THR A 195 -39.51 -25.80 7.14
CA THR A 195 -40.42 -26.87 6.76
C THR A 195 -40.54 -27.88 7.90
N GLY A 196 -41.69 -28.55 8.03
CA GLY A 196 -41.94 -29.54 9.08
C GLY A 196 -43.06 -29.15 10.04
N ASP A 197 -43.04 -29.74 11.23
CA ASP A 197 -44.19 -29.75 12.14
C ASP A 197 -44.27 -28.56 13.09
N ALA A 198 -43.29 -27.65 13.08
CA ALA A 198 -43.30 -26.47 13.94
C ALA A 198 -44.48 -25.54 13.62
N THR A 199 -45.04 -24.96 14.69
CA THR A 199 -46.14 -23.99 14.59
C THR A 199 -45.63 -22.58 14.28
N SER A 200 -44.48 -22.23 14.84
CA SER A 200 -43.74 -21.00 14.56
C SER A 200 -42.25 -21.21 14.78
N VAL A 201 -41.44 -20.32 14.25
CA VAL A 201 -40.00 -20.27 14.50
C VAL A 201 -39.64 -18.87 14.96
N ASP A 202 -38.97 -18.78 16.10
CA ASP A 202 -38.37 -17.54 16.58
C ASP A 202 -36.96 -17.40 16.03
N LEU A 203 -36.74 -16.40 15.18
CA LEU A 203 -35.43 -16.01 14.68
C LEU A 203 -34.88 -14.88 15.54
N LYS A 204 -33.82 -15.16 16.28
CA LYS A 204 -33.04 -14.18 17.05
C LYS A 204 -31.85 -13.74 16.22
N PHE A 205 -31.74 -12.44 15.99
CA PHE A 205 -30.67 -11.85 15.19
C PHE A 205 -29.59 -11.27 16.10
N TYR A 206 -28.34 -11.55 15.74
CA TYR A 206 -27.14 -10.97 16.32
C TYR A 206 -26.34 -10.34 15.19
N VAL A 207 -26.07 -9.04 15.28
CA VAL A 207 -25.38 -8.27 14.25
C VAL A 207 -24.22 -7.50 14.86
N GLY A 208 -23.02 -7.74 14.33
CA GLY A 208 -21.75 -7.17 14.80
C GLY A 208 -21.13 -7.96 15.96
N GLN A 209 -20.19 -7.34 16.68
CA GLN A 209 -19.54 -7.93 17.87
C GLN A 209 -20.50 -7.96 19.08
N GLN A 210 -21.55 -8.77 18.99
CA GLN A 210 -22.54 -8.93 20.05
C GLN A 210 -22.19 -10.07 20.97
N ASN A 211 -22.65 -9.97 22.22
CA ASN A 211 -22.60 -11.09 23.15
C ASN A 211 -23.60 -12.17 22.69
N ILE A 212 -23.13 -13.41 22.63
CA ILE A 212 -23.87 -14.59 22.15
C ILE A 212 -25.13 -14.84 22.96
N THR A 213 -25.19 -14.40 24.22
CA THR A 213 -26.36 -14.61 25.09
C THR A 213 -27.45 -13.54 24.92
N THR A 214 -27.16 -12.42 24.25
CA THR A 214 -28.09 -11.29 24.14
C THR A 214 -28.36 -10.94 22.67
N PRO A 215 -29.48 -11.40 22.08
CA PRO A 215 -29.82 -11.04 20.71
C PRO A 215 -30.17 -9.57 20.58
N ASN A 216 -29.91 -8.98 19.41
CA ASN A 216 -30.33 -7.61 19.13
C ASN A 216 -31.85 -7.49 19.04
N PHE A 217 -32.49 -8.44 18.36
CA PHE A 217 -33.94 -8.52 18.25
C PHE A 217 -34.38 -9.93 17.90
N THR A 218 -35.67 -10.19 18.05
CA THR A 218 -36.30 -11.46 17.71
C THR A 218 -37.53 -11.22 16.84
N ILE A 219 -37.71 -12.06 15.83
CA ILE A 219 -38.91 -12.12 14.99
C ILE A 219 -39.48 -13.53 15.03
N THR A 220 -40.81 -13.63 15.01
CA THR A 220 -41.51 -14.92 15.02
C THR A 220 -42.15 -15.13 13.66
N VAL A 221 -41.72 -16.16 12.94
CA VAL A 221 -42.23 -16.50 11.60
C VAL A 221 -43.13 -17.73 11.64
N THR A 222 -44.07 -17.81 10.70
CA THR A 222 -44.98 -18.95 10.52
C THR A 222 -44.79 -19.54 9.12
N GLN A 223 -45.33 -20.73 8.85
CA GLN A 223 -45.17 -21.37 7.53
C GLN A 223 -45.72 -20.54 6.36
N ASN A 224 -46.65 -19.62 6.62
CA ASN A 224 -47.27 -18.75 5.61
C ASN A 224 -46.59 -17.38 5.47
N THR A 225 -45.50 -17.11 6.19
CA THR A 225 -44.80 -15.83 6.12
C THR A 225 -44.21 -15.63 4.72
N THR A 226 -44.69 -14.62 4.00
CA THR A 226 -44.17 -14.30 2.66
C THR A 226 -42.82 -13.59 2.76
N LEU A 227 -42.08 -13.54 1.64
CA LEU A 227 -40.81 -12.81 1.58
C LEU A 227 -40.98 -11.32 1.93
N ALA A 228 -42.08 -10.71 1.51
CA ALA A 228 -42.37 -9.31 1.81
C ALA A 228 -42.62 -9.10 3.31
N ASP A 229 -43.35 -10.02 3.95
CA ASP A 229 -43.59 -9.96 5.40
C ASP A 229 -42.29 -10.11 6.18
N LEU A 230 -41.44 -11.06 5.78
CA LEU A 230 -40.13 -11.27 6.39
C LEU A 230 -39.25 -10.01 6.31
N VAL A 231 -39.17 -9.40 5.12
CA VAL A 231 -38.41 -8.15 4.90
C VAL A 231 -38.94 -7.02 5.78
N ASN A 232 -40.27 -6.84 5.85
CA ASN A 232 -40.89 -5.80 6.67
C ASN A 232 -40.64 -6.04 8.16
N MET A 233 -40.74 -7.29 8.63
CA MET A 233 -40.48 -7.65 10.02
C MET A 233 -39.03 -7.39 10.41
N ILE A 234 -38.06 -7.77 9.57
CA ILE A 234 -36.64 -7.51 9.80
C ILE A 234 -36.37 -6.00 9.83
N ASN A 235 -36.81 -5.25 8.82
CA ASN A 235 -36.55 -3.82 8.73
C ASN A 235 -37.21 -3.02 9.86
N SER A 236 -38.43 -3.39 10.26
CA SER A 236 -39.14 -2.73 11.37
C SER A 236 -38.41 -2.93 12.70
N LYS A 237 -37.97 -4.16 13.00
CA LYS A 237 -37.22 -4.45 14.23
C LYS A 237 -35.80 -3.88 14.19
N ALA A 238 -35.11 -4.00 13.07
CA ALA A 238 -33.77 -3.42 12.90
C ALA A 238 -33.77 -1.91 13.13
N SER A 239 -34.75 -1.19 12.57
CA SER A 239 -34.93 0.25 12.78
C SER A 239 -35.28 0.59 14.24
N ALA A 240 -36.16 -0.18 14.88
CA ALA A 240 -36.54 0.03 16.27
C ALA A 240 -35.38 -0.12 17.26
N TYR A 241 -34.45 -1.03 16.99
CA TYR A 241 -33.28 -1.30 17.84
C TYR A 241 -31.97 -0.68 17.29
N SER A 242 -32.05 0.17 16.27
CA SER A 242 -30.89 0.82 15.62
C SER A 242 -29.78 -0.16 15.19
N VAL A 243 -30.18 -1.33 14.69
CA VAL A 243 -29.25 -2.37 14.24
C VAL A 243 -28.86 -2.09 12.79
N PRO A 244 -27.56 -2.14 12.43
CA PRO A 244 -27.07 -1.81 11.09
C PRO A 244 -27.29 -2.96 10.09
N ILE A 245 -28.54 -3.42 9.94
CA ILE A 245 -28.95 -4.44 8.98
C ILE A 245 -30.16 -3.96 8.19
N THR A 246 -30.11 -4.16 6.87
CA THR A 246 -31.21 -3.87 5.96
C THR A 246 -31.57 -5.13 5.18
N ALA A 247 -32.86 -5.42 5.08
CA ALA A 247 -33.40 -6.52 4.31
C ALA A 247 -34.07 -5.99 3.04
N ARG A 248 -33.83 -6.64 1.90
CA ARG A 248 -34.49 -6.34 0.62
C ARG A 248 -34.90 -7.62 -0.08
N ALA A 249 -35.99 -7.57 -0.83
CA ALA A 249 -36.40 -8.63 -1.72
C ALA A 249 -36.02 -8.25 -3.16
N GLU A 250 -35.23 -9.07 -3.83
CA GLU A 250 -34.86 -8.89 -5.23
C GLU A 250 -34.96 -10.23 -5.95
N ASN A 251 -35.67 -10.30 -7.08
CA ASN A 251 -35.86 -11.52 -7.88
C ASN A 251 -36.32 -12.76 -7.07
N GLY A 252 -37.16 -12.56 -6.04
CA GLY A 252 -37.64 -13.65 -5.17
C GLY A 252 -36.62 -14.17 -4.17
N ARG A 253 -35.53 -13.43 -3.93
CA ARG A 253 -34.47 -13.77 -2.96
C ARG A 253 -34.43 -12.73 -1.84
N LEU A 254 -34.06 -13.18 -0.64
CA LEU A 254 -33.74 -12.30 0.47
C LEU A 254 -32.31 -11.81 0.34
N ILE A 255 -32.12 -10.50 0.41
CA ILE A 255 -30.82 -9.86 0.50
C ILE A 255 -30.73 -9.20 1.86
N LEU A 256 -29.74 -9.61 2.65
CA LEU A 256 -29.38 -8.95 3.90
C LEU A 256 -28.08 -8.19 3.69
N GLU A 257 -28.09 -6.90 3.97
CA GLU A 257 -26.92 -6.04 3.83
C GLU A 257 -26.71 -5.23 5.11
N THR A 258 -25.49 -5.28 5.62
CA THR A 258 -25.07 -4.52 6.81
C THR A 258 -24.40 -3.21 6.42
N SER A 259 -24.49 -2.19 7.26
CA SER A 259 -23.98 -0.85 6.94
C SER A 259 -22.45 -0.77 6.82
N ASN A 260 -21.69 -1.53 7.62
CA ASN A 260 -20.22 -1.47 7.66
C ASN A 260 -19.55 -2.86 7.58
N GLY A 261 -20.31 -3.90 7.22
CA GLY A 261 -19.78 -5.26 7.12
C GLY A 261 -19.82 -6.07 8.42
N GLU A 262 -20.78 -5.75 9.27
CA GLU A 262 -21.01 -6.43 10.53
C GLU A 262 -21.31 -7.93 10.31
N THR A 263 -20.82 -8.81 11.18
CA THR A 263 -21.18 -10.24 11.17
C THR A 263 -22.69 -10.41 11.41
N ILE A 264 -23.33 -11.30 10.66
CA ILE A 264 -24.75 -11.64 10.84
C ILE A 264 -24.81 -13.06 11.41
N ALA A 265 -25.39 -13.21 12.58
CA ALA A 265 -25.77 -14.51 13.13
C ALA A 265 -27.27 -14.57 13.42
N ILE A 266 -27.84 -15.75 13.19
CA ILE A 266 -29.26 -16.02 13.36
C ILE A 266 -29.38 -17.29 14.18
N GLU A 267 -30.04 -17.20 15.34
CA GLU A 267 -30.53 -18.36 16.07
C GLU A 267 -31.99 -18.58 15.71
N ALA A 268 -32.33 -19.75 15.21
CA ALA A 268 -33.71 -20.17 15.04
C ALA A 268 -34.11 -21.07 16.21
N THR A 269 -35.26 -20.82 16.82
CA THR A 269 -35.87 -21.72 17.81
C THR A 269 -37.24 -22.14 17.30
N ALA A 270 -37.41 -23.43 17.02
CA ALA A 270 -38.67 -24.01 16.57
C ALA A 270 -39.63 -24.18 17.77
N ASN A 271 -40.83 -23.61 17.65
CA ASN A 271 -41.88 -23.69 18.65
C ASN A 271 -42.88 -24.78 18.26
N GLY A 272 -42.77 -25.92 18.94
CA GLY A 272 -43.58 -27.11 18.67
C GLY A 272 -43.03 -27.96 17.51
N GLY A 273 -43.53 -29.19 17.38
CA GLY A 273 -43.05 -30.17 16.40
C GLY A 273 -41.82 -30.95 16.87
N THR A 274 -41.61 -32.16 16.33
CA THR A 274 -40.45 -33.01 16.66
C THR A 274 -39.44 -33.08 15.52
N ASN A 275 -39.79 -32.61 14.33
CA ASN A 275 -38.91 -32.62 13.16
C ASN A 275 -39.16 -31.35 12.35
N THR A 276 -38.24 -30.38 12.41
CA THR A 276 -38.33 -29.11 11.69
C THR A 276 -37.01 -28.79 11.02
N THR A 277 -37.04 -28.56 9.70
CA THR A 277 -35.88 -28.11 8.95
C THR A 277 -35.92 -26.59 8.84
N ILE A 278 -34.91 -25.92 9.36
CA ILE A 278 -34.70 -24.47 9.18
C ILE A 278 -33.88 -24.25 7.91
N ASN A 279 -34.46 -23.53 6.94
CA ASN A 279 -33.83 -23.25 5.66
C ASN A 279 -32.94 -22.00 5.78
N PHE A 280 -31.80 -22.14 6.45
CA PHE A 280 -30.84 -21.02 6.58
C PHE A 280 -30.24 -20.61 5.24
N ASP A 281 -30.22 -21.47 4.24
CA ASP A 281 -29.82 -21.16 2.87
C ASP A 281 -30.72 -20.10 2.20
N GLN A 282 -31.95 -19.94 2.70
CA GLN A 282 -32.91 -18.91 2.29
C GLN A 282 -32.81 -17.61 3.10
N LEU A 283 -31.95 -17.59 4.13
CA LEU A 283 -31.70 -16.43 4.98
C LEU A 283 -30.28 -15.88 4.81
N LEU A 284 -29.28 -16.76 4.75
CA LEU A 284 -27.87 -16.46 4.63
C LEU A 284 -27.25 -17.20 3.45
N GLU A 285 -26.52 -16.45 2.63
CA GLU A 285 -25.74 -17.00 1.51
C GLU A 285 -24.67 -17.97 2.03
N GLY A 286 -24.63 -19.18 1.49
CA GLY A 286 -23.65 -20.21 1.82
C GLY A 286 -23.99 -21.04 3.05
N ALA A 287 -25.08 -20.73 3.76
CA ALA A 287 -25.60 -21.57 4.83
C ALA A 287 -26.32 -22.80 4.25
N SER A 288 -26.33 -23.91 4.98
CA SER A 288 -27.09 -25.11 4.63
C SER A 288 -28.36 -25.23 5.47
N PRO A 289 -29.44 -25.86 4.94
CA PRO A 289 -30.60 -26.23 5.75
C PRO A 289 -30.19 -27.11 6.93
N VAL A 290 -30.85 -26.91 8.08
CA VAL A 290 -30.53 -27.64 9.32
C VAL A 290 -31.80 -28.26 9.87
N ASP A 291 -31.80 -29.58 10.01
CA ASP A 291 -32.83 -30.32 10.73
C ASP A 291 -32.63 -30.14 12.24
N THR A 292 -33.67 -29.71 12.95
CA THR A 292 -33.62 -29.49 14.38
C THR A 292 -34.90 -29.95 15.09
N ASN A 293 -34.72 -30.33 16.36
CA ASN A 293 -35.79 -30.67 17.29
C ASN A 293 -35.94 -29.58 18.37
N GLY A 294 -35.46 -28.37 18.08
CA GLY A 294 -35.47 -27.24 19.01
C GLY A 294 -34.78 -26.02 18.39
N SER A 295 -33.52 -25.77 18.76
CA SER A 295 -32.75 -24.62 18.25
C SER A 295 -31.78 -25.01 17.14
N ALA A 296 -31.50 -24.08 16.24
CA ALA A 296 -30.45 -24.16 15.25
C ALA A 296 -29.83 -22.77 15.05
N TYR A 297 -28.63 -22.69 14.49
CA TYR A 297 -27.98 -21.40 14.24
C TYR A 297 -27.30 -21.36 12.88
N ALA A 298 -27.14 -20.14 12.37
CA ALA A 298 -26.26 -19.84 11.25
C ALA A 298 -25.49 -18.54 11.51
N ILE A 299 -24.21 -18.53 11.17
CA ILE A 299 -23.32 -17.37 11.33
C ILE A 299 -22.66 -17.10 9.99
N LYS A 300 -22.69 -15.85 9.53
CA LYS A 300 -21.96 -15.34 8.37
C LYS A 300 -21.12 -14.15 8.80
N ILE A 301 -19.81 -14.36 8.86
CA ILE A 301 -18.84 -13.28 9.09
C ILE A 301 -18.79 -12.40 7.84
N GLY A 302 -18.68 -11.09 8.03
CA GLY A 302 -18.45 -10.16 6.92
C GLY A 302 -17.13 -10.46 6.20
N THR A 303 -17.06 -10.12 4.92
CA THR A 303 -15.79 -10.11 4.20
C THR A 303 -14.89 -9.02 4.79
N LEU A 304 -13.65 -9.38 5.12
CA LEU A 304 -12.64 -8.45 5.62
C LEU A 304 -11.51 -8.37 4.60
N LYS A 305 -11.18 -7.18 4.12
CA LYS A 305 -10.03 -6.94 3.25
C LYS A 305 -9.10 -5.96 3.91
N ILE A 306 -7.86 -6.36 4.12
CA ILE A 306 -6.81 -5.56 4.72
C ILE A 306 -5.80 -5.24 3.63
N PHE A 307 -5.45 -3.97 3.47
CA PHE A 307 -4.59 -3.44 2.43
C PHE A 307 -3.37 -2.77 3.05
N GLY A 308 -2.18 -3.03 2.51
CA GLY A 308 -0.93 -2.41 2.93
C GLY A 308 -0.10 -1.96 1.73
N VAL A 309 0.80 -1.01 1.97
CA VAL A 309 1.81 -0.58 0.97
C VAL A 309 2.93 -1.60 0.85
N ASP A 310 3.35 -2.20 1.98
CA ASP A 310 4.37 -3.24 2.04
C ASP A 310 3.77 -4.58 2.50
N SER A 311 4.56 -5.65 2.42
CA SER A 311 4.14 -6.98 2.91
C SER A 311 3.91 -6.97 4.42
N PHE A 312 2.82 -7.60 4.87
CA PHE A 312 2.49 -7.72 6.28
C PHE A 312 1.89 -9.10 6.58
N GLN A 313 1.86 -9.45 7.86
CA GLN A 313 1.28 -10.70 8.34
C GLN A 313 0.05 -10.44 9.21
N VAL A 314 -0.88 -11.38 9.15
CA VAL A 314 -2.07 -11.44 9.98
C VAL A 314 -2.01 -12.74 10.76
N LEU A 315 -2.20 -12.66 12.08
CA LEU A 315 -2.14 -13.78 12.99
C LEU A 315 -3.50 -13.92 13.67
N GLU A 316 -4.06 -15.11 13.61
CA GLU A 316 -5.32 -15.47 14.23
C GLU A 316 -5.06 -16.52 15.32
N ASN A 317 -5.72 -16.37 16.47
CA ASN A 317 -5.69 -17.36 17.52
C ASN A 317 -7.13 -17.70 17.93
N GLY A 318 -7.54 -18.95 17.71
CA GLY A 318 -8.85 -19.48 18.10
C GLY A 318 -10.03 -19.06 17.20
N ILE A 319 -9.89 -17.94 16.51
CA ILE A 319 -10.85 -17.41 15.51
C ILE A 319 -10.48 -17.79 14.08
N ASP A 320 -11.40 -17.58 13.15
CA ASP A 320 -11.20 -17.79 11.72
C ASP A 320 -11.92 -16.68 10.93
N ILE A 321 -11.18 -15.67 10.47
CA ILE A 321 -11.75 -14.52 9.74
C ILE A 321 -11.05 -14.26 8.40
N VAL A 322 -9.74 -14.49 8.31
CA VAL A 322 -8.96 -14.38 7.06
C VAL A 322 -8.73 -15.73 6.40
N ASP A 323 -8.46 -15.72 5.10
CA ASP A 323 -8.17 -16.93 4.33
C ASP A 323 -6.67 -17.26 4.31
N THR A 324 -5.83 -16.21 4.42
CA THR A 324 -4.37 -16.32 4.37
C THR A 324 -3.71 -15.41 5.40
N ASN A 325 -2.73 -15.94 6.14
CA ASN A 325 -2.03 -15.22 7.20
C ASN A 325 -0.91 -14.28 6.70
N THR A 326 -0.61 -14.29 5.41
CA THR A 326 0.41 -13.43 4.79
C THR A 326 -0.20 -12.68 3.63
N SER A 327 0.15 -11.41 3.48
CA SER A 327 -0.40 -10.57 2.44
C SER A 327 0.06 -11.00 1.04
N VAL A 328 -0.89 -11.00 0.10
CA VAL A 328 -0.66 -11.30 -1.31
C VAL A 328 -0.62 -10.00 -2.09
N PHE A 329 0.42 -9.81 -2.90
CA PHE A 329 0.54 -8.62 -3.73
C PHE A 329 -0.44 -8.67 -4.91
N LYS A 330 -1.22 -7.60 -5.09
CA LYS A 330 -2.11 -7.38 -6.24
C LYS A 330 -1.66 -6.12 -6.97
N ASN A 331 -1.29 -6.28 -8.24
CA ASN A 331 -0.82 -5.21 -9.10
C ASN A 331 -1.98 -4.39 -9.69
N LEU A 332 -1.66 -3.33 -10.45
CA LEU A 332 -2.68 -2.47 -11.08
C LEU A 332 -3.53 -3.20 -12.15
N TYR A 333 -3.01 -4.26 -12.77
CA TYR A 333 -3.77 -5.06 -13.74
C TYR A 333 -4.87 -5.90 -13.08
N ALA A 334 -4.79 -6.14 -11.77
CA ALA A 334 -5.82 -6.84 -11.01
C ALA A 334 -7.05 -5.96 -10.68
N ILE A 335 -7.04 -4.68 -11.07
CA ILE A 335 -8.16 -3.77 -10.84
C ILE A 335 -9.31 -4.10 -11.80
N ASP A 336 -10.43 -4.55 -11.25
CA ASP A 336 -11.68 -4.77 -11.98
C ASP A 336 -12.80 -3.93 -11.36
N VAL A 337 -13.36 -3.00 -12.15
CA VAL A 337 -14.45 -2.09 -11.76
C VAL A 337 -15.81 -2.50 -12.33
N SER A 338 -15.95 -3.70 -12.87
CA SER A 338 -17.22 -4.25 -13.37
C SER A 338 -18.31 -4.30 -12.29
N THR A 339 -17.89 -4.53 -11.04
CA THR A 339 -18.76 -4.53 -9.86
C THR A 339 -18.45 -3.35 -8.94
N ASN A 340 -19.44 -2.91 -8.17
CA ASN A 340 -19.25 -1.87 -7.15
C ASN A 340 -18.14 -2.26 -6.15
N GLN A 341 -18.18 -3.50 -5.66
CA GLN A 341 -17.18 -4.05 -4.74
C GLN A 341 -15.77 -4.09 -5.35
N GLY A 342 -15.67 -4.44 -6.63
CA GLY A 342 -14.41 -4.40 -7.36
C GLY A 342 -13.88 -2.97 -7.50
N ALA A 343 -14.76 -2.00 -7.80
CA ALA A 343 -14.40 -0.59 -7.94
C ALA A 343 -13.86 0.02 -6.63
N GLU A 344 -14.46 -0.31 -5.49
CA GLU A 344 -13.94 0.13 -4.18
C GLU A 344 -12.62 -0.53 -3.81
N THR A 345 -12.48 -1.83 -4.08
CA THR A 345 -11.20 -2.54 -3.90
C THR A 345 -10.12 -1.88 -4.78
N GLY A 346 -10.45 -1.58 -6.04
CA GLY A 346 -9.60 -0.87 -6.98
C GLY A 346 -9.20 0.53 -6.50
N MET A 347 -10.13 1.28 -5.90
CA MET A 347 -9.85 2.60 -5.31
C MET A 347 -8.74 2.52 -4.25
N ILE A 348 -8.80 1.51 -3.38
CA ILE A 348 -7.78 1.32 -2.34
C ILE A 348 -6.46 0.86 -2.94
N ILE A 349 -6.47 -0.08 -3.91
CA ILE A 349 -5.25 -0.53 -4.61
C ILE A 349 -4.52 0.68 -5.23
N VAL A 350 -5.25 1.56 -5.91
CA VAL A 350 -4.69 2.76 -6.53
C VAL A 350 -4.18 3.74 -5.48
N LYS A 351 -4.88 3.90 -4.36
CA LYS A 351 -4.43 4.74 -3.23
C LYS A 351 -3.10 4.23 -2.65
N LYS A 352 -2.93 2.92 -2.48
CA LYS A 352 -1.65 2.33 -2.04
C LYS A 352 -0.54 2.53 -3.07
N ALA A 353 -0.86 2.36 -4.36
CA ALA A 353 0.07 2.66 -5.44
C ALA A 353 0.51 4.14 -5.46
N LEU A 354 -0.42 5.08 -5.25
CA LEU A 354 -0.12 6.52 -5.11
C LEU A 354 0.85 6.77 -3.95
N GLN A 355 0.58 6.20 -2.76
CA GLN A 355 1.47 6.31 -1.60
C GLN A 355 2.89 5.78 -1.88
N ARG A 356 3.00 4.68 -2.64
CA ARG A 356 4.30 4.13 -3.05
C ARG A 356 5.05 5.08 -3.98
N VAL A 357 4.37 5.61 -5.00
CA VAL A 357 4.96 6.58 -5.95
C VAL A 357 5.37 7.87 -5.23
N ASP A 358 4.55 8.38 -4.31
CA ASP A 358 4.88 9.55 -3.52
C ASP A 358 6.14 9.35 -2.67
N THR A 359 6.29 8.17 -2.06
CA THR A 359 7.50 7.84 -1.30
C THR A 359 8.74 7.84 -2.19
N ILE A 360 8.65 7.27 -3.39
CA ILE A 360 9.75 7.26 -4.36
C ILE A 360 10.08 8.68 -4.83
N ARG A 361 9.07 9.52 -5.11
CA ARG A 361 9.27 10.93 -5.48
C ARG A 361 9.91 11.73 -4.36
N ALA A 362 9.51 11.50 -3.11
CA ALA A 362 10.13 12.12 -1.94
C ALA A 362 11.60 11.72 -1.80
N GLN A 363 11.95 10.45 -2.02
CA GLN A 363 13.33 9.97 -2.01
C GLN A 363 14.17 10.62 -3.11
N ILE A 364 13.66 10.69 -4.35
CA ILE A 364 14.33 11.38 -5.46
C ILE A 364 14.52 12.87 -5.12
N GLY A 365 13.48 13.52 -4.61
CA GLY A 365 13.50 14.93 -4.20
C GLY A 365 14.55 15.22 -3.12
N ALA A 366 14.66 14.36 -2.11
CA ALA A 366 15.68 14.48 -1.06
C ALA A 366 17.10 14.45 -1.64
N VAL A 367 17.39 13.50 -2.55
CA VAL A 367 18.69 13.43 -3.23
C VAL A 367 18.93 14.66 -4.11
N MET A 368 17.92 15.09 -4.87
CA MET A 368 18.01 16.28 -5.73
C MET A 368 18.31 17.57 -4.94
N ASN A 369 17.88 17.67 -3.68
CA ASN A 369 18.18 18.81 -2.82
C ASN A 369 19.58 18.74 -2.21
N ASN A 370 20.10 17.53 -1.95
CA ASN A 370 21.43 17.34 -1.38
C ASN A 370 22.56 17.52 -2.40
N LEU A 371 22.36 17.05 -3.64
CA LEU A 371 23.40 17.07 -4.69
C LEU A 371 23.93 18.49 -5.03
N PRO A 372 23.11 19.56 -5.14
CA PRO A 372 23.60 20.92 -5.34
C PRO A 372 24.49 21.42 -4.20
N SER A 373 24.13 21.11 -2.94
CA SER A 373 24.96 21.51 -1.78
C SER A 373 26.32 20.83 -1.79
N ILE A 374 26.36 19.55 -2.16
CA ILE A 374 27.61 18.80 -2.35
C ILE A 374 28.41 19.39 -3.52
N PHE A 375 27.76 19.71 -4.64
CA PHE A 375 28.40 20.33 -5.80
C PHE A 375 29.08 21.66 -5.44
N ASP A 376 28.40 22.55 -4.75
CA ASP A 376 28.95 23.85 -4.36
C ASP A 376 30.14 23.69 -3.40
N SER A 377 30.01 22.77 -2.44
CA SER A 377 31.11 22.45 -1.50
C SER A 377 32.33 21.86 -2.21
N GLN A 378 32.13 20.96 -3.16
CA GLN A 378 33.20 20.37 -3.97
C GLN A 378 33.84 21.41 -4.89
N LYS A 379 33.05 22.33 -5.45
CA LYS A 379 33.57 23.43 -6.27
C LYS A 379 34.46 24.37 -5.46
N VAL A 380 34.04 24.77 -4.26
CA VAL A 380 34.87 25.60 -3.36
C VAL A 380 36.16 24.88 -2.98
N ALA A 381 36.09 23.59 -2.64
CA ALA A 381 37.28 22.79 -2.36
C ALA A 381 38.21 22.70 -3.58
N GLN A 382 37.65 22.49 -4.78
CA GLN A 382 38.41 22.46 -6.03
C GLN A 382 39.13 23.79 -6.28
N ASP A 383 38.44 24.92 -6.15
CA ASP A 383 39.03 26.24 -6.36
C ASP A 383 40.16 26.51 -5.35
N ASN A 384 39.93 26.23 -4.06
CA ASN A 384 40.96 26.39 -3.02
C ASN A 384 42.19 25.49 -3.24
N THR A 385 41.97 24.23 -3.63
CA THR A 385 43.08 23.30 -3.92
C THR A 385 43.86 23.71 -5.17
N LYS A 386 43.17 24.23 -6.18
CA LYS A 386 43.81 24.77 -7.39
C LYS A 386 44.63 26.02 -7.08
N GLU A 387 44.13 26.91 -6.24
CA GLU A 387 44.92 28.08 -5.79
C GLU A 387 46.13 27.65 -4.95
N ALA A 388 45.96 26.68 -4.05
CA ALA A 388 47.09 26.12 -3.31
C ALA A 388 48.13 25.45 -4.24
N GLU A 389 47.68 24.72 -5.26
CA GLU A 389 48.57 24.15 -6.29
C GLU A 389 49.28 25.25 -7.08
N ASN A 390 48.57 26.31 -7.49
CA ASN A 390 49.14 27.45 -8.18
C ASN A 390 50.28 28.09 -7.39
N VAL A 391 50.11 28.29 -6.07
CA VAL A 391 51.15 28.86 -5.20
C VAL A 391 52.40 27.99 -5.15
N ILE A 392 52.25 26.66 -5.18
CA ILE A 392 53.38 25.72 -5.08
C ILE A 392 54.07 25.54 -6.44
N ARG A 393 53.30 25.49 -7.52
CA ARG A 393 53.77 25.10 -8.85
C ARG A 393 54.17 26.28 -9.71
N ASN A 394 53.46 27.41 -9.61
CA ASN A 394 53.79 28.58 -10.40
C ASN A 394 54.99 29.28 -9.77
N THR A 395 55.94 29.65 -10.61
CA THR A 395 57.10 30.42 -10.17
C THR A 395 56.76 31.90 -10.18
N ASP A 396 57.31 32.66 -9.22
CA ASP A 396 57.21 34.11 -9.26
C ASP A 396 58.04 34.65 -10.41
N TYR A 397 57.36 35.07 -11.48
CA TYR A 397 58.00 35.63 -12.67
C TYR A 397 58.90 36.83 -12.34
N ALA A 398 58.59 37.61 -11.31
CA ALA A 398 59.41 38.76 -10.95
C ALA A 398 60.77 38.30 -10.39
N GLU A 399 60.77 37.31 -9.51
CA GLU A 399 62.00 36.76 -8.93
C GLU A 399 62.82 35.98 -9.97
N GLU A 400 62.18 35.15 -10.79
CA GLU A 400 62.88 34.40 -11.85
C GLU A 400 63.43 35.31 -12.94
N MET A 401 62.75 36.39 -13.32
CA MET A 401 63.29 37.35 -14.28
C MET A 401 64.48 38.13 -13.69
N ALA A 402 64.43 38.47 -12.40
CA ALA A 402 65.57 39.08 -11.72
C ALA A 402 66.77 38.13 -11.66
N ASN A 403 66.55 36.86 -11.33
CA ASN A 403 67.58 35.82 -11.32
C ASN A 403 68.12 35.54 -12.73
N PHE A 404 67.25 35.42 -13.74
CA PHE A 404 67.64 35.24 -15.13
C PHE A 404 68.51 36.40 -15.61
N THR A 405 68.08 37.65 -15.36
CA THR A 405 68.84 38.85 -15.71
C THR A 405 70.19 38.89 -14.97
N LYS A 406 70.21 38.56 -13.68
CA LYS A 406 71.44 38.44 -12.88
C LYS A 406 72.38 37.38 -13.45
N LEU A 407 71.87 36.22 -13.82
CA LEU A 407 72.65 35.14 -14.44
C LEU A 407 73.17 35.57 -15.82
N GLN A 408 72.37 36.27 -16.62
CA GLN A 408 72.78 36.82 -17.91
C GLN A 408 73.92 37.84 -17.77
N ILE A 409 73.82 38.77 -16.82
CA ILE A 409 74.89 39.72 -16.49
C ILE A 409 76.14 38.97 -16.00
N LYS A 410 75.98 37.94 -15.14
CA LYS A 410 77.10 37.14 -14.64
C LYS A 410 77.79 36.32 -15.74
N MET A 411 77.05 35.82 -16.73
CA MET A 411 77.62 35.17 -17.91
C MET A 411 78.40 36.17 -18.76
N GLN A 412 77.84 37.35 -19.02
CA GLN A 412 78.52 38.42 -19.76
C GLN A 412 79.80 38.89 -19.03
N SER A 413 79.76 39.05 -17.70
CA SER A 413 80.93 39.43 -16.91
C SER A 413 81.97 38.31 -16.84
N SER A 414 81.56 37.04 -16.76
CA SER A 414 82.48 35.89 -16.79
C SER A 414 83.17 35.77 -18.15
N ILE A 415 82.47 36.04 -19.26
CA ILE A 415 83.06 36.10 -20.61
C ILE A 415 84.05 37.25 -20.70
N ALA A 416 83.71 38.44 -20.19
CA ALA A 416 84.60 39.60 -20.17
C ALA A 416 85.84 39.36 -19.28
N MET A 417 85.67 38.75 -18.10
CA MET A 417 86.78 38.39 -17.22
C MET A 417 87.64 37.26 -17.79
N LEU A 418 87.07 36.28 -18.49
CA LEU A 418 87.83 35.28 -19.24
C LEU A 418 88.66 35.94 -20.36
N ALA A 419 88.07 36.90 -21.08
CA ALA A 419 88.79 37.67 -22.09
C ALA A 419 89.95 38.47 -21.48
N GLN A 420 89.77 39.07 -20.30
CA GLN A 420 90.82 39.82 -19.60
C GLN A 420 91.87 38.91 -18.94
N ALA A 421 91.47 37.75 -18.39
CA ALA A 421 92.37 36.74 -17.86
C ALA A 421 93.24 36.11 -18.95
N ASN A 422 92.74 36.00 -20.19
CA ASN A 422 93.54 35.60 -21.35
C ASN A 422 94.55 36.69 -21.79
N GLN A 423 94.34 37.96 -21.44
CA GLN A 423 95.27 39.06 -21.73
C GLN A 423 96.35 39.25 -20.66
N LEU A 424 96.10 38.88 -19.40
CA LEU A 424 97.08 38.95 -18.30
C LEU A 424 98.41 38.24 -18.60
N PRO A 425 98.42 37.02 -19.20
CA PRO A 425 99.66 36.38 -19.65
C PRO A 425 100.43 37.17 -20.72
N GLN A 426 99.74 37.95 -21.57
CA GLN A 426 100.39 38.79 -22.59
C GLN A 426 101.10 40.02 -21.98
N LEU A 427 100.61 40.52 -20.84
CA LEU A 427 101.29 41.57 -20.07
C LEU A 427 102.60 41.06 -19.43
N VAL A 428 102.63 39.80 -18.99
CA VAL A 428 103.87 39.18 -18.46
C VAL A 428 104.93 39.01 -19.57
N LEU A 429 104.51 38.76 -20.82
CA LEU A 429 105.38 38.75 -21.98
C LEU A 429 105.96 40.14 -22.34
N GLN A 430 105.36 41.25 -21.89
CA GLN A 430 105.95 42.59 -22.02
C GLN A 430 107.01 42.89 -20.94
N LEU A 431 106.94 42.26 -19.77
CA LEU A 431 107.91 42.40 -18.67
C LEU A 431 109.20 41.56 -18.87
N LEU A 432 109.17 40.58 -19.79
CA LEU A 432 110.31 39.74 -20.18
C LEU A 432 111.06 40.28 -21.41
N ARG A 433 110.81 41.53 -21.83
CA ARG A 433 111.48 42.19 -22.96
C ARG A 433 112.45 43.27 -22.54
#